data_AF-X1U385-F1
#
_entry.id   AF-X1U385-F1
#
_cell.length_a   1.000
_cell.length_b   1.000
_cell.length_c   1.000
_cell.angle_alpha   90.00
_cell.angle_beta   90.00
_cell.angle_gamma   90.00
#
_symmetry.space_group_name_H-M   'P 1'
#
loop_
_entity.id
_entity.type
_entity.pdbx_description
1 polymer ?
#
loop_
_entity_poly.entity_id
_entity_poly.type
_entity_poly.pdbx_seq_one_letter_code
_entity_poly.pdbx_strand_id
1 'polypeptide(L)'
;TFTGFNLFNSKGIRNERHHNVTIKNCGLKDYIAGIYFLNVKDSKIINNNFTSNDYGVYVYADPFHNSSINITNNTITTGTGGSRGIYFYKGNNNTIVDNTFYVDSTAVGIYTYKGTNNLIKNNYFEPVLGVSSSDGINLGYSDNNIIINNTLVITRNSIFLRASSNNLIQDNNLTSIDESDPSDQCVYCLTGSNNNLFLRNDVGLLCSGGYWFSSSTNNTIQDTSIDVAGLGRSAVTSVIYSSVSLTNVTSISA
;
A
#
# COMPACT_ATOMS: atom_id res chain seq x y z
N THR A 1 -26.14 6.81 0.87
CA THR A 1 -25.35 5.97 -0.05
C THR A 1 -25.50 6.50 -1.46
N PHE A 2 -24.40 6.63 -2.18
CA PHE A 2 -24.30 6.97 -3.60
C PHE A 2 -23.95 5.70 -4.37
N THR A 3 -24.70 5.39 -5.42
CA THR A 3 -24.51 4.18 -6.23
C THR A 3 -24.35 4.59 -7.68
N GLY A 4 -23.24 4.16 -8.29
CA GLY A 4 -22.95 4.30 -9.70
C GLY A 4 -23.31 3.04 -10.48
N PHE A 5 -22.87 3.00 -11.74
CA PHE A 5 -23.05 1.85 -12.64
C PHE A 5 -21.71 1.41 -13.27
N ASN A 6 -20.59 1.79 -12.64
CA ASN A 6 -19.22 1.67 -13.12
C ASN A 6 -19.03 2.02 -14.60
N LEU A 7 -19.75 3.04 -15.07
CA LEU A 7 -19.62 3.53 -16.44
C LEU A 7 -18.32 4.33 -16.60
N PHE A 8 -17.83 4.40 -17.83
CA PHE A 8 -16.65 5.19 -18.19
C PHE A 8 -16.74 6.62 -17.62
N ASN A 9 -15.69 7.07 -16.94
CA ASN A 9 -15.58 8.34 -16.20
C ASN A 9 -16.56 8.58 -15.02
N SER A 10 -17.22 7.54 -14.48
CA SER A 10 -18.12 7.70 -13.34
C SER A 10 -17.37 8.07 -12.05
N LYS A 11 -17.84 9.13 -11.38
CA LYS A 11 -17.27 9.67 -10.13
C LYS A 11 -18.40 9.86 -9.14
N GLY A 12 -18.30 9.27 -7.94
CA GLY A 12 -19.31 9.43 -6.89
C GLY A 12 -19.32 10.87 -6.37
N ILE A 13 -18.17 11.32 -5.86
CA ILE A 13 -17.94 12.70 -5.47
C ILE A 13 -16.71 13.22 -6.22
N ARG A 14 -16.90 14.31 -6.97
CA ARG A 14 -15.84 14.99 -7.71
C ARG A 14 -15.56 16.34 -7.05
N ASN A 15 -14.33 16.54 -6.58
CA ASN A 15 -13.85 17.84 -6.10
C ASN A 15 -12.60 18.24 -6.89
N GLU A 16 -12.66 19.40 -7.54
CA GLU A 16 -11.55 19.94 -8.29
C GLU A 16 -11.19 21.30 -7.72
N ARG A 17 -10.00 21.38 -7.14
CA ARG A 17 -9.40 22.64 -6.64
C ARG A 17 -10.15 23.33 -5.49
N HIS A 18 -11.17 22.72 -4.89
CA HIS A 18 -11.72 23.21 -3.63
C HIS A 18 -10.99 22.57 -2.47
N HIS A 19 -10.39 23.40 -1.62
CA HIS A 19 -9.63 23.00 -0.44
C HIS A 19 -10.50 23.04 0.82
N ASN A 20 -9.99 22.52 1.94
CA ASN A 20 -10.72 22.50 3.21
C ASN A 20 -12.08 21.78 3.15
N VAL A 21 -12.20 20.78 2.26
CA VAL A 21 -13.42 20.00 2.10
C VAL A 21 -13.37 18.78 3.03
N THR A 22 -14.48 18.49 3.71
CA THR A 22 -14.65 17.26 4.48
C THR A 22 -15.75 16.42 3.85
N ILE A 23 -15.40 15.19 3.45
CA ILE A 23 -16.36 14.17 3.01
C ILE A 23 -16.42 13.11 4.10
N LYS A 24 -17.61 12.87 4.66
CA LYS A 24 -17.76 11.91 5.75
C LYS A 24 -19.08 11.17 5.74
N ASN A 25 -19.09 9.98 6.35
CA ASN A 25 -20.29 9.17 6.57
C ASN A 25 -21.07 8.84 5.29
N CYS A 26 -20.36 8.67 4.17
CA CYS A 26 -20.95 8.33 2.89
C CYS A 26 -20.69 6.85 2.56
N GLY A 27 -21.66 6.18 1.96
CA GLY A 27 -21.43 4.93 1.24
C GLY A 27 -21.28 5.24 -0.25
N LEU A 28 -20.20 4.84 -0.90
CA LEU A 28 -19.93 5.05 -2.33
C LEU A 28 -19.64 3.73 -3.02
N LYS A 29 -20.50 3.34 -3.96
CA LYS A 29 -20.44 2.03 -4.59
C LYS A 29 -20.57 2.11 -6.11
N ASP A 30 -19.86 1.22 -6.82
CA ASP A 30 -19.96 1.02 -8.26
C ASP A 30 -19.60 2.27 -9.09
N TYR A 31 -18.52 2.97 -8.74
CA TYR A 31 -17.93 4.04 -9.55
C TYR A 31 -16.53 3.68 -10.03
N ILE A 32 -16.05 4.33 -11.08
CA ILE A 32 -14.61 4.31 -11.37
C ILE A 32 -13.87 4.95 -10.20
N ALA A 33 -14.28 6.13 -9.76
CA ALA A 33 -13.75 6.72 -8.54
C ALA A 33 -14.89 7.01 -7.56
N GLY A 34 -14.87 6.40 -6.37
CA GLY A 34 -15.79 6.76 -5.30
C GLY A 34 -15.65 8.25 -4.98
N ILE A 35 -14.44 8.66 -4.60
CA ILE A 35 -14.05 10.08 -4.49
C ILE A 35 -12.92 10.38 -5.47
N TYR A 36 -13.08 11.44 -6.26
CA TYR A 36 -12.05 11.96 -7.16
C TYR A 36 -11.66 13.38 -6.76
N PHE A 37 -10.39 13.56 -6.36
CA PHE A 37 -9.80 14.83 -5.99
C PHE A 37 -8.75 15.25 -7.01
N LEU A 38 -8.96 16.41 -7.64
CA LEU A 38 -8.00 17.02 -8.57
C LEU A 38 -7.43 18.30 -7.95
N ASN A 39 -6.14 18.30 -7.66
CA ASN A 39 -5.41 19.43 -7.05
C ASN A 39 -6.10 19.94 -5.77
N VAL A 40 -6.50 19.02 -4.90
CA VAL A 40 -7.14 19.33 -3.61
C VAL A 40 -6.09 19.21 -2.49
N LYS A 41 -6.21 20.09 -1.50
CA LYS A 41 -5.39 20.09 -0.29
C LYS A 41 -6.23 20.40 0.94
N ASP A 42 -5.64 20.16 2.10
CA ASP A 42 -6.16 20.47 3.43
C ASP A 42 -7.56 19.89 3.67
N SER A 43 -7.83 18.72 3.07
CA SER A 43 -9.16 18.12 2.99
C SER A 43 -9.18 16.76 3.68
N LYS A 44 -10.37 16.31 4.06
CA LYS A 44 -10.56 15.13 4.91
C LYS A 44 -11.58 14.16 4.31
N ILE A 45 -11.28 12.87 4.38
CA ILE A 45 -12.17 11.76 3.98
C ILE A 45 -12.29 10.84 5.19
N ILE A 46 -13.44 10.87 5.87
CA ILE A 46 -13.60 10.27 7.20
C ILE A 46 -14.82 9.35 7.27
N ASN A 47 -14.70 8.15 7.82
CA ASN A 47 -15.84 7.26 8.10
C ASN A 47 -16.72 6.98 6.87
N ASN A 48 -16.12 6.81 5.70
CA ASN A 48 -16.85 6.43 4.49
C ASN A 48 -16.70 4.93 4.23
N ASN A 49 -17.68 4.35 3.54
CA ASN A 49 -17.66 2.98 3.07
C ASN A 49 -17.56 2.98 1.54
N PHE A 50 -16.52 2.35 1.00
CA PHE A 50 -16.30 2.22 -0.44
C PHE A 50 -16.44 0.76 -0.83
N THR A 51 -17.25 0.46 -1.84
CA THR A 51 -17.47 -0.92 -2.29
C THR A 51 -17.45 -0.99 -3.81
N SER A 52 -16.69 -1.93 -4.37
CA SER A 52 -16.71 -2.21 -5.81
C SER A 52 -16.45 -0.98 -6.69
N ASN A 53 -15.57 -0.10 -6.23
CA ASN A 53 -15.05 0.99 -7.06
C ASN A 53 -13.70 0.58 -7.65
N ASP A 54 -13.38 1.04 -8.87
CA ASP A 54 -12.04 0.85 -9.44
C ASP A 54 -10.98 1.60 -8.62
N TYR A 55 -11.37 2.76 -8.09
CA TYR A 55 -10.66 3.56 -7.11
C TYR A 55 -11.62 3.93 -5.99
N GLY A 56 -11.40 3.47 -4.76
CA GLY A 56 -12.16 3.97 -3.61
C GLY A 56 -11.98 5.49 -3.47
N VAL A 57 -10.72 5.90 -3.34
CA VAL A 57 -10.29 7.30 -3.40
C VAL A 57 -9.21 7.46 -4.46
N TYR A 58 -9.38 8.42 -5.37
CA TYR A 58 -8.36 8.83 -6.32
C TYR A 58 -8.00 10.31 -6.10
N VAL A 59 -6.75 10.55 -5.69
CA VAL A 59 -6.16 11.88 -5.63
C VAL A 59 -5.15 12.05 -6.77
N TYR A 60 -5.37 13.08 -7.58
CA TYR A 60 -4.44 13.54 -8.60
C TYR A 60 -3.93 14.92 -8.20
N ALA A 61 -2.61 15.09 -8.21
CA ALA A 61 -1.97 16.40 -8.13
C ALA A 61 -1.09 16.63 -9.36
N ASP A 62 -1.20 17.79 -10.00
CA ASP A 62 -0.29 18.17 -11.07
C ASP A 62 1.07 18.65 -10.50
N PRO A 63 2.13 18.85 -11.33
CA PRO A 63 3.46 19.23 -10.86
C PRO A 63 3.55 20.56 -10.09
N PHE A 64 2.52 21.41 -10.14
CA PHE A 64 2.49 22.72 -9.50
C PHE A 64 1.65 22.73 -8.22
N HIS A 65 1.00 21.61 -7.89
CA HIS A 65 0.15 21.49 -6.72
C HIS A 65 0.61 20.34 -5.83
N ASN A 66 0.60 20.57 -4.53
CA ASN A 66 0.69 19.50 -3.54
C ASN A 66 -0.71 19.10 -3.09
N SER A 67 -0.85 17.85 -2.65
CA SER A 67 -1.98 17.43 -1.84
C SER A 67 -1.62 17.50 -0.35
N SER A 68 -2.63 17.41 0.49
CA SER A 68 -2.53 17.24 1.94
C SER A 68 -3.87 16.71 2.43
N ILE A 69 -4.18 15.48 2.01
CA ILE A 69 -5.45 14.81 2.28
C ILE A 69 -5.28 13.89 3.48
N ASN A 70 -6.20 14.02 4.45
CA ASN A 70 -6.29 13.11 5.58
C ASN A 70 -7.43 12.11 5.34
N ILE A 71 -7.08 10.84 5.17
CA ILE A 71 -8.02 9.74 4.92
C ILE A 71 -8.01 8.85 6.16
N THR A 72 -9.11 8.85 6.91
CA THR A 72 -9.15 8.22 8.24
C THR A 72 -10.42 7.43 8.50
N ASN A 73 -10.30 6.26 9.13
CA ASN A 73 -11.44 5.44 9.58
C ASN A 73 -12.41 5.05 8.45
N ASN A 74 -11.92 4.84 7.23
CA ASN A 74 -12.75 4.38 6.12
C ASN A 74 -12.68 2.86 6.00
N THR A 75 -13.77 2.27 5.53
CA THR A 75 -13.82 0.86 5.11
C THR A 75 -13.82 0.82 3.59
N ILE A 76 -12.87 0.09 3.01
CA ILE A 76 -12.65 0.05 1.56
C ILE A 76 -12.61 -1.40 1.11
N THR A 77 -13.64 -1.82 0.37
CA THR A 77 -13.65 -3.08 -0.37
C THR A 77 -13.35 -2.78 -1.83
N THR A 78 -12.17 -3.20 -2.28
CA THR A 78 -11.71 -2.95 -3.65
C THR A 78 -12.57 -3.72 -4.66
N GLY A 79 -12.71 -3.21 -5.89
CA GLY A 79 -13.29 -3.98 -6.99
C GLY A 79 -12.33 -5.03 -7.54
N THR A 80 -12.71 -5.72 -8.61
CA THR A 80 -11.84 -6.66 -9.33
C THR A 80 -10.98 -5.95 -10.39
N GLY A 81 -10.03 -6.67 -11.00
CA GLY A 81 -9.41 -6.25 -12.27
C GLY A 81 -8.41 -5.08 -12.18
N GLY A 82 -7.52 -5.09 -11.18
CA GLY A 82 -6.49 -4.04 -11.05
C GLY A 82 -6.98 -2.76 -10.37
N SER A 83 -8.06 -2.85 -9.60
CA SER A 83 -8.60 -1.76 -8.79
C SER A 83 -7.63 -1.35 -7.66
N ARG A 84 -7.83 -0.16 -7.10
CA ARG A 84 -7.07 0.36 -5.96
C ARG A 84 -8.02 0.88 -4.89
N GLY A 85 -7.74 0.57 -3.63
CA GLY A 85 -8.51 1.15 -2.52
C GLY A 85 -8.30 2.66 -2.45
N ILE A 86 -7.04 3.07 -2.26
CA ILE A 86 -6.63 4.48 -2.35
C ILE A 86 -5.53 4.60 -3.40
N TYR A 87 -5.67 5.57 -4.30
CA TYR A 87 -4.67 5.87 -5.31
C TYR A 87 -4.24 7.33 -5.28
N PHE A 88 -2.94 7.56 -5.08
CA PHE A 88 -2.32 8.88 -5.20
C PHE A 88 -1.45 8.92 -6.44
N TYR A 89 -1.88 9.70 -7.44
CA TYR A 89 -1.04 10.05 -8.58
C TYR A 89 -0.40 11.41 -8.33
N LYS A 90 0.92 11.39 -8.09
CA LYS A 90 1.74 12.54 -7.70
C LYS A 90 1.27 13.23 -6.41
N GLY A 91 0.54 12.50 -5.56
CA GLY A 91 0.06 13.01 -4.29
C GLY A 91 1.18 13.05 -3.25
N ASN A 92 1.38 14.21 -2.62
CA ASN A 92 2.41 14.43 -1.62
C ASN A 92 1.80 14.80 -0.27
N ASN A 93 2.51 14.58 0.84
CA ASN A 93 2.11 15.04 2.18
C ASN A 93 0.71 14.57 2.63
N ASN A 94 0.25 13.42 2.15
CA ASN A 94 -1.05 12.86 2.54
C ASN A 94 -0.90 11.92 3.75
N THR A 95 -2.00 11.75 4.47
CA THR A 95 -2.06 10.93 5.68
C THR A 95 -3.19 9.91 5.53
N ILE A 96 -2.86 8.62 5.58
CA ILE A 96 -3.81 7.49 5.53
C ILE A 96 -3.72 6.74 6.86
N VAL A 97 -4.74 6.85 7.71
CA VAL A 97 -4.68 6.37 9.09
C VAL A 97 -5.92 5.60 9.51
N ASP A 98 -5.74 4.48 10.22
CA ASP A 98 -6.83 3.72 10.84
C ASP A 98 -7.92 3.28 9.83
N ASN A 99 -7.57 2.97 8.58
CA ASN A 99 -8.51 2.46 7.58
C ASN A 99 -8.49 0.93 7.53
N THR A 100 -9.61 0.34 7.09
CA THR A 100 -9.79 -1.09 6.90
C THR A 100 -9.94 -1.39 5.41
N PHE A 101 -9.10 -2.28 4.87
CA PHE A 101 -9.09 -2.68 3.48
C PHE A 101 -9.44 -4.15 3.32
N TYR A 102 -10.45 -4.42 2.49
CA TYR A 102 -10.77 -5.74 1.97
C TYR A 102 -10.29 -5.79 0.51
N VAL A 103 -9.15 -6.43 0.28
CA VAL A 103 -8.46 -6.39 -1.01
C VAL A 103 -8.80 -7.61 -1.84
N ASP A 104 -9.36 -7.39 -3.04
CA ASP A 104 -9.76 -8.43 -3.99
C ASP A 104 -8.56 -8.86 -4.86
N SER A 105 -8.75 -9.94 -5.62
CA SER A 105 -7.82 -10.46 -6.62
C SER A 105 -7.34 -9.36 -7.57
N THR A 106 -6.02 -9.31 -7.79
CA THR A 106 -5.32 -8.35 -8.64
C THR A 106 -5.41 -6.88 -8.20
N ALA A 107 -6.07 -6.60 -7.08
CA ALA A 107 -6.22 -5.25 -6.56
C ALA A 107 -5.05 -4.84 -5.66
N VAL A 108 -4.98 -3.53 -5.39
CA VAL A 108 -4.01 -2.94 -4.45
C VAL A 108 -4.77 -2.18 -3.37
N GLY A 109 -4.45 -2.40 -2.09
CA GLY A 109 -5.06 -1.62 -1.00
C GLY A 109 -4.75 -0.12 -1.12
N ILE A 110 -3.46 0.24 -1.08
CA ILE A 110 -2.98 1.61 -1.26
C ILE A 110 -1.90 1.63 -2.35
N TYR A 111 -2.05 2.50 -3.33
CA TYR A 111 -1.02 2.76 -4.34
C TYR A 111 -0.64 4.24 -4.38
N THR A 112 0.65 4.52 -4.23
CA THR A 112 1.21 5.84 -4.53
C THR A 112 2.10 5.74 -5.76
N TYR A 113 1.85 6.60 -6.74
CA TYR A 113 2.68 6.72 -7.93
C TYR A 113 3.22 8.13 -8.05
N LYS A 114 4.55 8.28 -8.03
CA LYS A 114 5.24 9.57 -8.04
C LYS A 114 4.88 10.49 -6.87
N GLY A 115 4.48 9.92 -5.73
CA GLY A 115 4.11 10.67 -4.52
C GLY A 115 5.22 10.67 -3.48
N THR A 116 5.33 11.73 -2.68
CA THR A 116 6.36 11.85 -1.64
C THR A 116 5.81 12.30 -0.30
N ASN A 117 6.54 12.01 0.78
CA ASN A 117 6.22 12.47 2.14
C ASN A 117 4.82 12.04 2.63
N ASN A 118 4.30 10.91 2.16
CA ASN A 118 3.02 10.40 2.64
C ASN A 118 3.22 9.55 3.90
N LEU A 119 2.27 9.64 4.83
CA LEU A 119 2.19 8.84 6.04
C LEU A 119 1.08 7.80 5.89
N ILE A 120 1.44 6.52 5.98
CA ILE A 120 0.51 5.38 5.99
C ILE A 120 0.65 4.68 7.33
N LYS A 121 -0.34 4.81 8.20
CA LYS A 121 -0.23 4.38 9.60
C LYS A 121 -1.45 3.63 10.11
N ASN A 122 -1.24 2.59 10.93
CA ASN A 122 -2.31 1.88 11.65
C ASN A 122 -3.44 1.34 10.75
N ASN A 123 -3.18 1.06 9.48
CA ASN A 123 -4.20 0.49 8.60
C ASN A 123 -4.19 -1.03 8.73
N TYR A 124 -5.37 -1.63 8.56
CA TYR A 124 -5.56 -3.07 8.55
C TYR A 124 -5.98 -3.52 7.15
N PHE A 125 -5.33 -4.56 6.64
CA PHE A 125 -5.62 -5.14 5.34
C PHE A 125 -5.88 -6.62 5.50
N GLU A 126 -6.95 -7.09 4.87
CA GLU A 126 -7.23 -8.52 4.71
C GLU A 126 -7.71 -8.80 3.28
N PRO A 127 -7.47 -10.01 2.76
CA PRO A 127 -7.93 -10.36 1.43
C PRO A 127 -9.42 -10.69 1.47
N VAL A 128 -10.12 -10.45 0.36
CA VAL A 128 -11.44 -11.04 0.15
C VAL A 128 -11.27 -12.56 0.05
N LEU A 129 -12.20 -13.33 0.63
CA LEU A 129 -12.11 -14.80 0.63
C LEU A 129 -12.01 -15.38 -0.80
N GLY A 130 -11.06 -16.30 -0.99
CA GLY A 130 -10.90 -17.04 -2.25
C GLY A 130 -10.16 -16.29 -3.37
N VAL A 131 -9.51 -15.17 -3.06
CA VAL A 131 -8.70 -14.42 -4.04
C VAL A 131 -7.23 -14.81 -3.98
N SER A 132 -6.59 -14.86 -5.15
CA SER A 132 -5.15 -15.04 -5.30
C SER A 132 -4.55 -13.77 -5.92
N SER A 133 -3.38 -13.34 -5.45
CA SER A 133 -2.61 -12.22 -6.00
C SER A 133 -3.17 -10.80 -5.75
N SER A 134 -3.13 -10.31 -4.51
CA SER A 134 -3.42 -8.92 -4.14
C SER A 134 -2.20 -8.26 -3.49
N ASP A 135 -1.96 -6.96 -3.72
CA ASP A 135 -0.92 -6.21 -3.00
C ASP A 135 -1.53 -5.33 -1.91
N GLY A 136 -0.84 -5.17 -0.78
CA GLY A 136 -1.28 -4.30 0.30
C GLY A 136 -0.98 -2.83 0.02
N ILE A 137 0.30 -2.46 0.14
CA ILE A 137 0.81 -1.11 -0.09
C ILE A 137 1.84 -1.14 -1.22
N ASN A 138 1.62 -0.35 -2.26
CA ASN A 138 2.52 -0.22 -3.40
C ASN A 138 3.06 1.22 -3.50
N LEU A 139 4.37 1.36 -3.58
CA LEU A 139 5.09 2.61 -3.82
C LEU A 139 5.81 2.53 -5.16
N GLY A 140 5.28 3.20 -6.19
CA GLY A 140 5.91 3.33 -7.50
C GLY A 140 6.50 4.72 -7.72
N TYR A 141 7.80 4.83 -7.94
CA TYR A 141 8.50 6.11 -8.11
C TYR A 141 8.23 7.09 -6.95
N SER A 142 8.03 6.57 -5.73
CA SER A 142 7.51 7.32 -4.59
C SER A 142 8.52 7.32 -3.44
N ASP A 143 9.09 8.48 -3.18
CA ASP A 143 10.22 8.62 -2.24
C ASP A 143 9.80 9.27 -0.91
N ASN A 144 10.58 9.04 0.14
CA ASN A 144 10.42 9.71 1.44
C ASN A 144 9.06 9.47 2.12
N ASN A 145 8.45 8.30 1.93
CA ASN A 145 7.19 7.94 2.60
C ASN A 145 7.46 7.18 3.90
N ILE A 146 6.51 7.26 4.83
CA ILE A 146 6.55 6.57 6.13
C ILE A 146 5.38 5.58 6.18
N ILE A 147 5.69 4.30 6.32
CA ILE A 147 4.74 3.20 6.49
C ILE A 147 4.96 2.60 7.88
N ILE A 148 4.04 2.83 8.83
CA ILE A 148 4.25 2.48 10.23
C ILE A 148 3.04 1.83 10.90
N ASN A 149 3.25 0.81 11.73
CA ASN A 149 2.21 0.16 12.54
C ASN A 149 1.02 -0.39 11.72
N ASN A 150 1.22 -0.78 10.47
CA ASN A 150 0.16 -1.39 9.68
C ASN A 150 0.14 -2.91 9.89
N THR A 151 -1.04 -3.51 9.81
CA THR A 151 -1.22 -4.97 9.79
C THR A 151 -1.68 -5.38 8.40
N LEU A 152 -0.86 -6.13 7.69
CA LEU A 152 -1.10 -6.53 6.31
C LEU A 152 -1.21 -8.05 6.27
N VAL A 153 -2.43 -8.56 6.13
CA VAL A 153 -2.70 -9.95 5.79
C VAL A 153 -3.14 -9.95 4.32
N ILE A 154 -2.27 -10.36 3.41
CA ILE A 154 -2.47 -10.14 1.97
C ILE A 154 -2.09 -11.42 1.21
N THR A 155 -2.40 -11.53 -0.09
CA THR A 155 -2.15 -12.76 -0.88
C THR A 155 -0.98 -12.64 -1.85
N ARG A 156 -0.25 -11.52 -1.89
CA ARG A 156 0.93 -11.37 -2.76
C ARG A 156 2.07 -10.67 -2.06
N ASN A 157 2.18 -9.35 -2.24
CA ASN A 157 3.15 -8.54 -1.54
C ASN A 157 2.42 -7.66 -0.52
N SER A 158 2.85 -7.74 0.74
CA SER A 158 2.34 -6.79 1.74
C SER A 158 2.81 -5.40 1.38
N ILE A 159 4.11 -5.24 1.10
CA ILE A 159 4.71 -3.96 0.72
C ILE A 159 5.57 -4.13 -0.53
N PHE A 160 5.27 -3.35 -1.57
CA PHE A 160 5.98 -3.36 -2.85
C PHE A 160 6.59 -1.98 -3.17
N LEU A 161 7.88 -1.95 -3.50
CA LEU A 161 8.62 -0.75 -3.87
C LEU A 161 9.23 -0.92 -5.27
N ARG A 162 8.96 0.04 -6.16
CA ARG A 162 9.60 0.12 -7.47
C ARG A 162 10.09 1.53 -7.74
N ALA A 163 11.40 1.68 -7.93
CA ALA A 163 12.06 2.97 -8.10
C ALA A 163 11.71 3.97 -6.98
N SER A 164 11.55 3.47 -5.75
CA SER A 164 11.05 4.21 -4.59
C SER A 164 12.09 4.19 -3.46
N SER A 165 12.68 5.33 -3.17
CA SER A 165 13.86 5.48 -2.32
C SER A 165 13.59 6.27 -1.04
N ASN A 166 14.47 6.10 -0.05
CA ASN A 166 14.45 6.84 1.21
C ASN A 166 13.13 6.68 2.00
N ASN A 167 12.44 5.54 1.87
CA ASN A 167 11.23 5.27 2.62
C ASN A 167 11.56 4.63 3.99
N LEU A 168 10.77 4.95 5.00
CA LEU A 168 10.80 4.32 6.32
C LEU A 168 9.63 3.35 6.45
N ILE A 169 9.94 2.08 6.69
CA ILE A 169 8.97 1.00 6.86
C ILE A 169 9.21 0.38 8.23
N GLN A 170 8.35 0.71 9.19
CA GLN A 170 8.63 0.49 10.60
C GLN A 170 7.47 -0.16 11.36
N ASP A 171 7.76 -1.10 12.27
CA ASP A 171 6.76 -1.64 13.21
C ASP A 171 5.51 -2.23 12.51
N ASN A 172 5.62 -2.72 11.27
CA ASN A 172 4.50 -3.34 10.55
C ASN A 172 4.46 -4.85 10.80
N ASN A 173 3.25 -5.41 10.88
CA ASN A 173 3.01 -6.84 10.90
C ASN A 173 2.59 -7.30 9.50
N LEU A 174 3.43 -8.10 8.85
CA LEU A 174 3.32 -8.47 7.44
C LEU A 174 3.13 -9.98 7.31
N THR A 175 2.02 -10.40 6.72
CA THR A 175 1.71 -11.80 6.43
C THR A 175 1.19 -11.90 5.00
N SER A 176 1.86 -12.68 4.16
CA SER A 176 1.27 -13.16 2.89
C SER A 176 0.70 -14.54 3.12
N ILE A 177 -0.50 -14.83 2.61
CA ILE A 177 -1.18 -16.12 2.82
C ILE A 177 -1.22 -16.99 1.55
N ASP A 178 -0.62 -16.54 0.45
CA ASP A 178 -0.52 -17.32 -0.79
C ASP A 178 0.88 -17.92 -0.92
N GLU A 179 0.95 -19.23 -0.75
CA GLU A 179 2.17 -20.02 -0.91
C GLU A 179 2.39 -20.49 -2.36
N SER A 180 1.42 -20.25 -3.26
CA SER A 180 1.41 -20.89 -4.57
C SER A 180 2.33 -20.23 -5.59
N ASP A 181 2.55 -18.91 -5.49
CA ASP A 181 3.46 -18.18 -6.38
C ASP A 181 4.81 -17.88 -5.68
N PRO A 182 5.91 -18.48 -6.15
CA PRO A 182 7.24 -18.25 -5.60
C PRO A 182 7.77 -16.81 -5.77
N SER A 183 7.10 -15.97 -6.55
CA SER A 183 7.46 -14.56 -6.73
C SER A 183 6.87 -13.66 -5.65
N ASP A 184 6.05 -14.21 -4.74
CA ASP A 184 5.30 -13.41 -3.77
C ASP A 184 6.07 -13.23 -2.48
N GLN A 185 6.37 -11.98 -2.13
CA GLN A 185 7.28 -11.64 -1.04
C GLN A 185 6.56 -10.70 -0.09
N CYS A 186 6.72 -10.89 1.22
CA CYS A 186 6.16 -9.97 2.21
C CYS A 186 6.58 -8.52 1.90
N VAL A 187 7.87 -8.32 1.64
CA VAL A 187 8.45 -7.05 1.17
C VAL A 187 9.22 -7.27 -0.12
N TYR A 188 8.85 -6.55 -1.17
CA TYR A 188 9.52 -6.64 -2.47
C TYR A 188 10.05 -5.27 -2.94
N CYS A 189 11.37 -5.17 -3.11
CA CYS A 189 12.08 -3.97 -3.54
C CYS A 189 12.77 -4.17 -4.90
N LEU A 190 12.22 -3.55 -5.94
CA LEU A 190 12.74 -3.60 -7.31
C LEU A 190 13.71 -2.46 -7.64
N THR A 191 14.24 -2.51 -8.86
CA THR A 191 15.24 -1.61 -9.44
C THR A 191 15.00 -0.15 -9.07
N GLY A 192 16.04 0.48 -8.53
CA GLY A 192 16.02 1.90 -8.15
C GLY A 192 15.34 2.23 -6.82
N SER A 193 14.95 1.22 -6.03
CA SER A 193 14.38 1.43 -4.68
C SER A 193 15.50 1.42 -3.65
N ASN A 194 16.16 2.55 -3.45
CA ASN A 194 17.42 2.62 -2.71
C ASN A 194 17.26 3.32 -1.35
N ASN A 195 18.21 3.10 -0.43
CA ASN A 195 18.25 3.79 0.86
C ASN A 195 16.97 3.65 1.71
N ASN A 196 16.21 2.57 1.56
CA ASN A 196 15.03 2.33 2.38
C ASN A 196 15.44 1.70 3.72
N LEU A 197 14.74 2.09 4.79
CA LEU A 197 14.95 1.57 6.14
C LEU A 197 13.75 0.72 6.57
N PHE A 198 14.00 -0.56 6.82
CA PHE A 198 13.04 -1.52 7.36
C PHE A 198 13.38 -1.79 8.83
N LEU A 199 12.61 -1.21 9.75
CA LEU A 199 12.93 -1.20 11.16
C LEU A 199 11.84 -1.88 12.00
N ARG A 200 12.19 -2.93 12.75
CA ARG A 200 11.25 -3.61 13.66
C ARG A 200 9.97 -4.10 13.01
N ASN A 201 10.04 -4.58 11.78
CA ASN A 201 8.87 -5.23 11.19
C ASN A 201 8.80 -6.68 11.69
N ASP A 202 7.59 -7.21 11.76
CA ASP A 202 7.33 -8.62 12.01
C ASP A 202 6.80 -9.24 10.72
N VAL A 203 7.53 -10.23 10.21
CA VAL A 203 7.29 -10.85 8.91
C VAL A 203 6.92 -12.30 9.15
N GLY A 204 5.64 -12.63 8.97
CA GLY A 204 5.02 -13.87 9.42
C GLY A 204 5.09 -15.07 8.46
N LEU A 205 4.78 -16.22 9.07
CA LEU A 205 5.01 -17.63 8.66
C LEU A 205 4.65 -18.07 7.24
N LEU A 206 3.80 -17.34 6.52
CA LEU A 206 3.19 -17.84 5.27
C LEU A 206 3.71 -17.11 4.02
N CYS A 207 4.67 -16.21 4.18
CA CYS A 207 5.33 -15.56 3.06
C CYS A 207 6.28 -16.51 2.31
N SER A 208 6.20 -16.56 0.97
CA SER A 208 7.16 -17.34 0.17
C SER A 208 8.59 -16.83 0.32
N GLY A 209 8.76 -15.55 0.69
CA GLY A 209 9.99 -15.01 1.27
C GLY A 209 9.72 -13.71 2.02
N GLY A 210 10.59 -13.38 2.98
CA GLY A 210 10.38 -12.23 3.86
C GLY A 210 10.70 -10.92 3.15
N TYR A 211 11.95 -10.76 2.72
CA TYR A 211 12.42 -9.60 1.96
C TYR A 211 13.09 -10.03 0.66
N TRP A 212 12.74 -9.36 -0.43
CA TRP A 212 13.41 -9.52 -1.71
C TRP A 212 13.92 -8.19 -2.26
N PHE A 213 15.21 -8.15 -2.60
CA PHE A 213 15.86 -7.00 -3.23
C PHE A 213 16.40 -7.37 -4.61
N SER A 214 15.97 -6.64 -5.64
CA SER A 214 16.47 -6.78 -7.01
C SER A 214 16.95 -5.44 -7.54
N SER A 215 18.24 -5.31 -7.85
CA SER A 215 18.85 -4.07 -8.36
C SER A 215 18.52 -2.83 -7.51
N SER A 216 18.43 -3.03 -6.20
CA SER A 216 18.12 -2.02 -5.18
C SER A 216 19.25 -1.98 -4.15
N THR A 217 19.76 -0.79 -3.86
CA THR A 217 21.01 -0.61 -3.10
C THR A 217 20.82 0.19 -1.83
N ASN A 218 21.72 -0.04 -0.88
CA ASN A 218 21.81 0.66 0.41
C ASN A 218 20.54 0.55 1.25
N ASN A 219 19.79 -0.54 1.09
CA ASN A 219 18.64 -0.80 1.94
C ASN A 219 19.11 -1.39 3.28
N THR A 220 18.44 -1.05 4.37
CA THR A 220 18.80 -1.51 5.71
C THR A 220 17.63 -2.22 6.36
N ILE A 221 17.84 -3.47 6.82
CA ILE A 221 16.90 -4.18 7.67
C ILE A 221 17.48 -4.22 9.08
N GLN A 222 16.72 -3.71 10.04
CA GLN A 222 17.16 -3.56 11.41
C GLN A 222 16.07 -4.01 12.40
N ASP A 223 16.48 -4.78 13.41
CA ASP A 223 15.63 -5.18 14.55
C ASP A 223 14.34 -5.92 14.13
N THR A 224 14.36 -6.58 12.98
CA THR A 224 13.20 -7.22 12.34
C THR A 224 13.14 -8.71 12.67
N SER A 225 11.91 -9.19 12.95
CA SER A 225 11.59 -10.61 13.09
C SER A 225 11.14 -11.17 11.74
N ILE A 226 11.73 -12.29 11.32
CA ILE A 226 11.32 -12.99 10.10
C ILE A 226 11.08 -14.45 10.42
N ASP A 227 9.83 -14.87 10.28
CA ASP A 227 9.39 -16.24 10.41
C ASP A 227 8.91 -16.73 9.03
N VAL A 228 9.72 -17.55 8.36
CA VAL A 228 9.44 -18.08 7.01
C VAL A 228 9.47 -19.61 7.06
N ALA A 229 8.49 -20.21 7.72
CA ALA A 229 8.35 -21.66 7.74
C ALA A 229 7.74 -22.14 6.41
N GLY A 230 8.25 -23.24 5.84
CA GLY A 230 7.43 -24.08 4.96
C GLY A 230 7.93 -24.31 3.53
N LEU A 231 8.75 -23.44 2.93
CA LEU A 231 9.10 -23.57 1.50
C LEU A 231 10.60 -23.69 1.17
N GLY A 232 11.48 -23.77 2.19
CA GLY A 232 12.92 -23.89 1.98
C GLY A 232 13.56 -22.65 1.31
N ARG A 233 12.93 -21.48 1.48
CA ARG A 233 13.35 -20.20 0.88
C ARG A 233 14.00 -19.30 1.91
N SER A 234 14.88 -18.42 1.44
CA SER A 234 15.62 -17.51 2.30
C SER A 234 14.72 -16.42 2.87
N ALA A 235 14.83 -16.19 4.18
CA ALA A 235 14.18 -15.08 4.90
C ALA A 235 14.45 -13.72 4.25
N VAL A 236 15.68 -13.53 3.76
CA VAL A 236 16.10 -12.37 2.98
C VAL A 236 16.79 -12.88 1.72
N THR A 237 16.28 -12.46 0.56
CA THR A 237 16.89 -12.74 -0.73
C THR A 237 17.36 -11.44 -1.38
N SER A 238 18.65 -11.36 -1.70
CA SER A 238 19.25 -10.25 -2.45
C SER A 238 19.76 -10.80 -3.77
N VAL A 239 19.27 -10.26 -4.89
CA VAL A 239 19.61 -10.70 -6.24
C VAL A 239 20.21 -9.54 -7.02
N ILE A 240 21.30 -9.82 -7.76
CA ILE A 240 21.92 -9.01 -8.83
C ILE A 240 21.96 -7.48 -8.56
N TYR A 241 23.16 -6.93 -8.38
CA TYR A 241 23.40 -5.49 -8.16
C TYR A 241 22.61 -4.87 -6.99
N SER A 242 22.37 -5.65 -5.94
CA SER A 242 21.74 -5.21 -4.69
C SER A 242 22.75 -5.16 -3.54
N SER A 243 22.54 -4.22 -2.62
CA SER A 243 23.30 -4.13 -1.36
C SER A 243 22.33 -3.90 -0.21
N VAL A 244 22.41 -4.78 0.80
CA VAL A 244 21.51 -4.77 1.97
C VAL A 244 22.37 -4.89 3.22
N SER A 245 22.13 -3.99 4.18
CA SER A 245 22.71 -4.09 5.53
C SER A 245 21.70 -4.77 6.46
N LEU A 246 22.16 -5.78 7.22
CA LEU A 246 21.35 -6.48 8.20
C LEU A 246 21.90 -6.19 9.60
N THR A 247 21.04 -5.81 10.54
CA THR A 247 21.42 -5.55 11.94
C THR A 247 20.34 -6.11 12.87
N ASN A 248 20.70 -7.01 13.78
CA ASN A 248 19.77 -7.66 14.71
C ASN A 248 18.54 -8.29 14.02
N VAL A 249 18.75 -8.98 12.90
CA VAL A 249 17.68 -9.72 12.21
C VAL A 249 17.63 -11.13 12.75
N THR A 250 16.51 -11.53 13.33
CA THR A 250 16.28 -12.88 13.82
C THR A 250 15.43 -13.65 12.81
N SER A 251 16.01 -14.69 12.22
CA SER A 251 15.27 -15.67 11.42
C SER A 251 14.98 -16.91 12.26
N ILE A 252 13.71 -17.25 12.44
CA ILE A 252 13.33 -18.53 13.03
C ILE A 252 13.05 -19.47 11.86
N SER A 253 13.98 -20.38 11.58
CA SER A 253 13.69 -21.53 10.70
C SER A 253 13.37 -22.73 11.59
N ALA A 254 12.14 -23.24 11.53
CA ALA A 254 11.79 -24.55 12.07
C ALA A 254 12.23 -25.66 11.08
#